data_AF-A0A0R1Z7J7-F1
#
_entry.id   AF-A0A0R1Z7J7-F1
#
_cell.length_a   1.000
_cell.length_b   1.000
_cell.length_c   1.000
_cell.angle_alpha   90.00
_cell.angle_beta   90.00
_cell.angle_gamma   90.00
#
_symmetry.space_group_name_H-M   'P 1'
#
loop_
_entity.id
_entity.type
_entity.pdbx_description
1 polymer ?
#
loop_
_entity_poly.entity_id
_entity_poly.type
_entity_poly.pdbx_seq_one_letter_code
_entity_poly.pdbx_strand_id
1 'polypeptide(L)'
;MKKILPFIGVGLAGVLLLAGCGNKKADMQDSSAANPSASKLNGLLSPATAKVPEDSQTTNEDPVYSQFYKSKGQWYWKLSSKQDGTIDNSQIKSLKSTDQKNVYDFSMVSNQNKKYHLTFNWINGSHQAYTVNAAYHKVNSTFILADATSSESWQTGAPQAVQGTWATDFANNSGSDAQKLPYTKQFLNITSSATSSFINEYDSNHRLYNSETSNKTSQVTYKSTGQDGYVIKSYQADQTPVVYTINVVSDNQINVSGLTSGTLSMTKSATSATTAGSESSTTSQSGSTTSSSTSQSASNDNHLTDAQVVNWIWPYVKAKYPNMNVASTDFTYMPQMRNGQLYVSVLENHNAAAFKKSGVDTNTNPQVASFRVTSSGALEQMDATTGDWTVVSNGYGG
;
A
#
# COMPACT_ATOMS: atom_id res chain seq x y z
N MET A 1 40.28 79.56 -4.56
CA MET A 1 41.37 80.00 -3.66
C MET A 1 40.86 79.83 -2.23
N LYS A 2 41.49 78.96 -1.41
CA LYS A 2 42.24 79.32 -0.18
C LYS A 2 41.42 80.22 0.77
N LYS A 3 41.22 79.97 2.07
CA LYS A 3 41.76 79.06 3.10
C LYS A 3 41.12 79.60 4.42
N ILE A 4 40.71 78.81 5.43
CA ILE A 4 41.47 78.51 6.67
C ILE A 4 40.49 78.00 7.75
N LEU A 5 40.84 76.87 8.37
CA LEU A 5 40.40 76.38 9.69
C LEU A 5 41.27 77.00 10.81
N PRO A 6 40.84 76.92 12.07
CA PRO A 6 41.62 76.16 13.07
C PRO A 6 40.67 75.31 13.94
N PHE A 7 40.84 74.00 14.19
CA PHE A 7 41.89 73.19 14.83
C PHE A 7 42.47 73.70 16.16
N ILE A 8 42.01 73.08 17.24
CA ILE A 8 42.73 72.64 18.47
C ILE A 8 42.03 71.28 18.80
N GLY A 9 42.64 70.08 18.83
CA GLY A 9 43.91 69.61 19.40
C GLY A 9 43.64 69.11 20.84
N VAL A 10 44.06 67.98 21.40
CA VAL A 10 44.87 66.77 21.06
C VAL A 10 44.57 65.77 22.20
N GLY A 11 44.59 64.46 21.95
CA GLY A 11 44.57 63.46 23.04
C GLY A 11 44.51 62.00 22.57
N LEU A 12 45.64 61.47 22.11
CA LEU A 12 45.88 60.06 21.78
C LEU A 12 45.85 59.15 23.02
N ALA A 13 45.31 57.93 22.88
CA ALA A 13 46.01 56.63 23.04
C ALA A 13 45.12 55.55 23.67
N GLY A 14 45.09 54.37 23.04
CA GLY A 14 44.56 53.15 23.64
C GLY A 14 43.81 52.23 22.67
N VAL A 15 44.52 51.64 21.71
CA VAL A 15 44.02 50.46 20.97
C VAL A 15 44.21 49.24 21.87
N LEU A 16 43.12 48.60 22.25
CA LEU A 16 43.07 47.18 22.60
C LEU A 16 41.92 46.55 21.83
N LEU A 17 42.27 45.66 20.91
CA LEU A 17 41.37 44.74 20.23
C LEU A 17 40.80 43.74 21.24
N LEU A 18 39.51 43.42 21.12
CA LEU A 18 38.98 42.05 20.99
C LEU A 18 37.44 42.07 20.89
N ALA A 19 36.94 41.45 19.81
CA ALA A 19 35.65 40.82 19.57
C ALA A 19 34.42 41.25 20.40
N GLY A 20 33.26 41.58 19.84
CA GLY A 20 32.74 41.44 18.49
C GLY A 20 31.28 41.87 18.52
N CYS A 21 30.90 42.66 17.52
CA CYS A 21 29.58 43.26 17.27
C CYS A 21 28.43 42.24 17.42
N GLY A 22 27.21 42.59 17.83
CA GLY A 22 26.58 43.88 18.04
C GLY A 22 25.11 43.64 18.43
N ASN A 23 24.53 44.63 19.09
CA ASN A 23 23.16 44.64 19.60
C ASN A 23 22.13 44.19 18.55
N LYS A 24 21.37 43.13 18.86
CA LYS A 24 20.15 42.77 18.14
C LYS A 24 19.12 43.86 18.37
N LYS A 25 18.88 44.67 17.33
CA LYS A 25 17.58 45.34 17.17
C LYS A 25 16.51 44.26 17.19
N ALA A 26 15.44 44.49 17.95
CA ALA A 26 14.23 43.70 17.85
C ALA A 26 13.72 43.83 16.40
N ASP A 27 13.97 42.81 15.59
CA ASP A 27 13.27 42.65 14.33
C ASP A 27 11.80 42.46 14.68
N MET A 28 10.97 43.36 14.15
CA MET A 28 9.54 43.17 14.03
C MET A 28 9.34 41.79 13.41
N GLN A 29 8.86 40.85 14.23
CA GLN A 29 8.17 39.69 13.72
C GLN A 29 7.05 40.21 12.84
N ASP A 30 7.23 40.07 11.54
CA ASP A 30 6.16 40.10 10.57
C ASP A 30 5.18 39.01 10.98
N SER A 31 4.21 39.40 11.80
CA SER A 31 3.02 38.62 12.09
C SER A 31 2.11 38.66 10.85
N SER A 32 2.63 38.24 9.70
CA SER A 32 1.77 37.73 8.65
C SER A 32 1.22 36.43 9.20
N ALA A 33 0.01 36.49 9.75
CA ALA A 33 -0.76 35.30 10.03
C ALA A 33 -0.81 34.52 8.72
N ALA A 34 -0.02 33.45 8.63
CA ALA A 34 0.02 32.61 7.44
C ALA A 34 -1.43 32.23 7.14
N ASN A 35 -1.94 32.66 5.98
CA ASN A 35 -3.30 32.36 5.57
C ASN A 35 -3.48 30.84 5.75
N PRO A 36 -4.43 30.35 6.57
CA PRO A 36 -4.55 28.93 6.88
C PRO A 36 -4.77 28.06 5.63
N SER A 37 -5.15 28.66 4.49
CA SER A 37 -5.15 28.01 3.18
C SER A 37 -3.74 27.74 2.63
N ALA A 38 -2.76 28.62 2.89
CA ALA A 38 -1.40 28.52 2.36
C ALA A 38 -0.59 27.41 3.05
N SER A 39 -0.73 27.23 4.37
CA SER A 39 -0.09 26.11 5.08
C SER A 39 -0.68 24.76 4.68
N LYS A 40 -2.01 24.69 4.55
CA LYS A 40 -2.72 23.51 4.05
C LYS A 40 -2.33 23.16 2.60
N LEU A 41 -2.27 24.14 1.70
CA LEU A 41 -1.80 23.91 0.32
C LEU A 41 -0.37 23.40 0.29
N ASN A 42 0.53 23.91 1.15
CA ASN A 42 1.91 23.42 1.17
C ASN A 42 1.96 21.94 1.51
N GLY A 43 1.29 21.50 2.58
CA GLY A 43 1.28 20.08 2.95
C GLY A 43 0.58 19.20 1.92
N LEU A 44 -0.47 19.71 1.28
CA LEU A 44 -1.25 18.98 0.27
C LEU A 44 -0.49 18.79 -1.05
N LEU A 45 0.16 19.84 -1.55
CA LEU A 45 0.72 19.88 -2.90
C LEU A 45 2.23 19.72 -2.96
N SER A 46 2.95 19.78 -1.83
CA SER A 46 4.40 19.51 -1.83
C SER A 46 4.79 18.15 -2.41
N PRO A 47 3.99 17.07 -2.28
CA PRO A 47 4.31 15.82 -2.96
C PRO A 47 4.09 15.89 -4.48
N ALA A 48 3.22 16.79 -4.97
CA ALA A 48 2.78 16.87 -6.37
C ALA A 48 3.58 17.86 -7.24
N THR A 49 4.82 18.20 -6.86
CA THR A 49 5.59 19.24 -7.56
C THR A 49 6.32 18.77 -8.82
N ALA A 50 6.41 17.46 -9.00
CA ALA A 50 7.00 16.86 -10.18
C ALA A 50 6.14 17.13 -11.43
N LYS A 51 6.79 17.39 -12.57
CA LYS A 51 6.11 17.39 -13.86
C LYS A 51 5.94 15.95 -14.31
N VAL A 52 4.71 15.47 -14.39
CA VAL A 52 4.39 14.08 -14.74
C VAL A 52 3.42 14.02 -15.91
N PRO A 53 3.61 13.07 -16.85
CA PRO A 53 2.65 12.84 -17.92
C PRO A 53 1.36 12.25 -17.35
N GLU A 54 0.28 12.44 -18.10
CA GLU A 54 -0.97 11.73 -17.89
C GLU A 54 -0.73 10.22 -17.98
N ASP A 55 -1.27 9.50 -17.01
CA ASP A 55 -1.35 8.06 -17.04
C ASP A 55 -2.43 7.64 -18.04
N SER A 56 -1.99 7.07 -19.16
CA SER A 56 -2.85 6.43 -20.14
C SER A 56 -2.48 4.96 -20.26
N GLN A 57 -3.49 4.08 -20.23
CA GLN A 57 -3.28 2.64 -20.45
C GLN A 57 -2.84 2.33 -21.88
N THR A 58 -3.10 3.24 -22.80
CA THR A 58 -2.69 3.16 -24.21
C THR A 58 -1.63 4.21 -24.50
N THR A 59 -0.86 3.99 -25.56
CA THR A 59 0.12 4.99 -26.02
C THR A 59 -0.63 6.24 -26.48
N ASN A 60 -0.42 7.36 -25.78
CA ASN A 60 -0.84 8.69 -26.23
C ASN A 60 0.36 9.36 -26.91
N GLU A 61 0.21 9.77 -28.18
CA GLU A 61 1.29 10.41 -28.95
C GLU A 61 1.61 11.84 -28.44
N ASP A 62 0.67 12.49 -27.76
CA ASP A 62 0.86 13.78 -27.10
C ASP A 62 0.19 13.81 -25.72
N PRO A 63 0.77 13.14 -24.71
CA PRO A 63 0.22 13.15 -23.37
C PRO A 63 0.28 14.56 -22.79
N VAL A 64 -0.76 14.94 -22.05
CA VAL A 64 -0.71 16.15 -21.22
C VAL A 64 0.16 15.89 -19.99
N TYR A 65 0.79 16.93 -19.48
CA TYR A 65 1.64 16.91 -18.31
C TYR A 65 1.09 17.86 -17.27
N SER A 66 1.02 17.38 -16.04
CA SER A 66 0.57 18.14 -14.88
C SER A 66 1.76 18.47 -13.98
N GLN A 67 1.78 19.70 -13.45
CA GLN A 67 2.77 20.13 -12.47
C GLN A 67 2.17 21.17 -11.52
N PHE A 68 2.26 20.92 -10.22
CA PHE A 68 2.02 21.95 -9.22
C PHE A 68 3.33 22.63 -8.84
N TYR A 69 3.32 23.94 -8.64
CA TYR A 69 4.53 24.65 -8.24
C TYR A 69 4.21 25.91 -7.44
N LYS A 70 5.20 26.36 -6.67
CA LYS A 70 5.09 27.57 -5.86
C LYS A 70 5.97 28.67 -6.44
N SER A 71 5.41 29.86 -6.65
CA SER A 71 6.12 31.04 -7.12
C SER A 71 5.66 32.27 -6.36
N LYS A 72 6.60 33.09 -5.87
CA LYS A 72 6.32 34.30 -5.07
C LYS A 72 5.32 34.05 -3.92
N GLY A 73 5.46 32.91 -3.24
CA GLY A 73 4.59 32.53 -2.12
C GLY A 73 3.22 31.95 -2.51
N GLN A 74 2.88 31.92 -3.80
CA GLN A 74 1.58 31.48 -4.32
C GLN A 74 1.71 30.13 -5.04
N TRP A 75 0.68 29.30 -4.92
CA TRP A 75 0.61 28.03 -5.64
C TRP A 75 -0.01 28.19 -7.02
N TYR A 76 0.51 27.43 -7.96
CA TYR A 76 0.08 27.37 -9.34
C TYR A 76 -0.04 25.93 -9.79
N TRP A 77 -0.92 25.71 -10.76
CA TRP A 77 -1.00 24.48 -11.53
C TRP A 77 -0.69 24.78 -12.98
N LYS A 78 0.20 23.99 -13.57
CA LYS A 78 0.58 24.07 -14.98
C LYS A 78 0.16 22.79 -15.69
N LEU A 79 -0.55 22.97 -16.80
CA LEU A 79 -0.88 21.93 -17.76
C LEU A 79 -0.11 22.20 -19.05
N SER A 80 0.53 21.19 -19.62
CA SER A 80 1.31 21.33 -20.85
C SER A 80 1.27 20.08 -21.71
N SER A 81 1.48 20.17 -23.01
CA SER A 81 1.77 19.02 -23.88
C SER A 81 3.01 19.30 -24.72
N LYS A 82 3.47 18.31 -25.50
CA LYS A 82 4.60 18.50 -26.41
C LYS A 82 4.20 19.34 -27.62
N GLN A 83 2.99 19.14 -28.14
CA GLN A 83 2.51 19.87 -29.32
C GLN A 83 2.10 21.31 -28.99
N ASP A 84 1.34 21.52 -27.91
CA ASP A 84 0.74 22.82 -27.58
C ASP A 84 1.59 23.67 -26.63
N GLY A 85 2.67 23.11 -26.07
CA GLY A 85 3.45 23.79 -25.04
C GLY A 85 2.63 23.98 -23.77
N THR A 86 2.50 25.22 -23.26
CA THR A 86 1.73 25.47 -22.03
C THR A 86 0.26 25.70 -22.37
N ILE A 87 -0.59 24.77 -21.96
CA ILE A 87 -2.05 24.81 -22.17
C ILE A 87 -2.70 25.67 -21.08
N ASP A 88 -2.30 25.48 -19.82
CA ASP A 88 -2.76 26.27 -18.70
C ASP A 88 -1.61 26.57 -17.73
N ASN A 89 -1.66 27.75 -17.12
CA ASN A 89 -0.82 28.15 -16.01
C ASN A 89 -1.63 29.03 -15.07
N SER A 90 -2.31 28.38 -14.13
CA SER A 90 -3.34 28.99 -13.30
C SER A 90 -2.91 29.09 -11.84
N GLN A 91 -3.23 30.23 -11.21
CA GLN A 91 -3.00 30.44 -9.78
C GLN A 91 -4.11 29.77 -8.97
N ILE A 92 -3.72 29.06 -7.91
CA ILE A 92 -4.63 28.54 -6.89
C ILE A 92 -4.92 29.66 -5.88
N LYS A 93 -6.17 30.10 -5.80
CA LYS A 93 -6.61 31.17 -4.88
C LYS A 93 -7.05 30.64 -3.52
N SER A 94 -7.72 29.49 -3.52
CA SER A 94 -8.24 28.86 -2.32
C SER A 94 -8.45 27.37 -2.54
N LEU A 95 -8.52 26.63 -1.43
CA LEU A 95 -8.88 25.22 -1.40
C LEU A 95 -10.12 25.03 -0.52
N LYS A 96 -10.94 24.03 -0.86
CA LYS A 96 -12.04 23.54 -0.04
C LYS A 96 -11.96 22.01 -0.02
N SER A 97 -11.97 21.40 1.16
CA SER A 97 -12.15 19.94 1.26
C SER A 97 -13.59 19.58 0.94
N THR A 98 -13.80 18.46 0.26
CA THR A 98 -15.15 17.92 0.04
C THR A 98 -15.49 16.92 1.15
N ASP A 99 -16.71 16.37 1.10
CA ASP A 99 -17.14 15.31 2.01
C ASP A 99 -16.44 13.97 1.71
N GLN A 100 -15.76 13.88 0.56
CA GLN A 100 -14.97 12.71 0.17
C GLN A 100 -13.54 12.84 0.69
N LYS A 101 -13.04 11.75 1.28
CA LYS A 101 -11.66 11.68 1.76
C LYS A 101 -10.69 11.94 0.61
N ASN A 102 -9.69 12.78 0.88
CA ASN A 102 -8.61 13.14 -0.05
C ASN A 102 -9.03 13.90 -1.33
N VAL A 103 -10.27 14.36 -1.41
CA VAL A 103 -10.78 15.17 -2.53
C VAL A 103 -10.88 16.64 -2.12
N TYR A 104 -10.39 17.51 -2.99
CA TYR A 104 -10.30 18.95 -2.75
C TYR A 104 -10.73 19.74 -3.99
N ASP A 105 -11.49 20.79 -3.79
CA ASP A 105 -11.83 21.76 -4.83
C ASP A 105 -10.96 23.00 -4.71
N PHE A 106 -10.25 23.33 -5.78
CA PHE A 106 -9.43 24.53 -5.90
C PHE A 106 -10.17 25.60 -6.70
N SER A 107 -10.17 26.83 -6.17
CA SER A 107 -10.57 28.00 -6.95
C SER A 107 -9.37 28.53 -7.71
N MET A 108 -9.47 28.53 -9.03
CA MET A 108 -8.37 28.82 -9.95
C MET A 108 -8.58 30.16 -10.66
N VAL A 109 -7.47 30.83 -11.00
CA VAL A 109 -7.47 31.99 -11.92
C VAL A 109 -6.40 31.76 -12.97
N SER A 110 -6.81 31.69 -14.24
CA SER A 110 -5.89 31.48 -15.36
C SER A 110 -5.06 32.71 -15.69
N ASN A 111 -4.02 32.50 -16.49
CA ASN A 111 -3.21 33.57 -17.09
C ASN A 111 -4.04 34.55 -17.95
N GLN A 112 -5.22 34.13 -18.42
CA GLN A 112 -6.20 34.97 -19.12
C GLN A 112 -7.24 35.60 -18.18
N ASN A 113 -7.00 35.56 -16.87
CA ASN A 113 -7.89 36.07 -15.83
C ASN A 113 -9.28 35.40 -15.79
N LYS A 114 -9.41 34.18 -16.36
CA LYS A 114 -10.65 33.39 -16.26
C LYS A 114 -10.67 32.64 -14.93
N LYS A 115 -11.81 32.69 -14.25
CA LYS A 115 -12.04 31.97 -13.00
C LYS A 115 -12.66 30.61 -13.29
N TYR A 116 -12.17 29.57 -12.65
CA TYR A 116 -12.73 28.23 -12.77
C TYR A 116 -12.41 27.39 -11.52
N HIS A 117 -12.96 26.18 -11.48
CA HIS A 117 -12.68 25.20 -10.43
C HIS A 117 -11.90 24.01 -10.98
N LEU A 118 -10.95 23.54 -10.17
CA LEU A 118 -10.24 22.29 -10.40
C LEU A 118 -10.49 21.39 -9.20
N THR A 119 -10.98 20.18 -9.43
CA THR A 119 -11.06 19.14 -8.41
C THR A 119 -9.79 18.31 -8.45
N PHE A 120 -9.13 18.18 -7.30
CA PHE A 120 -7.91 17.42 -7.08
C PHE A 120 -8.20 16.27 -6.12
N ASN A 121 -7.74 15.07 -6.44
CA ASN A 121 -7.91 13.91 -5.58
C ASN A 121 -6.60 13.13 -5.45
N TRP A 122 -6.15 12.86 -4.22
CA TRP A 122 -5.11 11.85 -4.00
C TRP A 122 -5.73 10.46 -4.06
N ILE A 123 -5.30 9.66 -5.05
CA ILE A 123 -5.84 8.31 -5.30
C ILE A 123 -5.53 7.35 -4.16
N ASN A 124 -4.43 7.60 -3.43
CA ASN A 124 -4.08 6.82 -2.24
C ASN A 124 -3.56 7.70 -1.09
N GLY A 125 -3.60 7.16 0.12
CA GLY A 125 -3.21 7.88 1.33
C GLY A 125 -1.73 8.27 1.37
N SER A 126 -0.87 7.60 0.59
CA SER A 126 0.57 7.89 0.51
C SER A 126 0.93 8.93 -0.55
N HIS A 127 -0.05 9.56 -1.20
CA HIS A 127 0.14 10.63 -2.17
C HIS A 127 1.05 10.25 -3.36
N GLN A 128 0.91 9.04 -3.91
CA GLN A 128 1.75 8.57 -5.03
C GLN A 128 1.17 8.88 -6.41
N ALA A 129 -0.16 9.06 -6.48
CA ALA A 129 -0.87 9.36 -7.70
C ALA A 129 -2.09 10.23 -7.37
N TYR A 130 -2.43 11.11 -8.30
CA TYR A 130 -3.55 12.03 -8.16
C TYR A 130 -4.37 12.13 -9.44
N THR A 131 -5.64 12.47 -9.31
CA THR A 131 -6.45 12.92 -10.44
C THR A 131 -6.66 14.43 -10.39
N VAL A 132 -6.78 15.03 -11.56
CA VAL A 132 -7.28 16.39 -11.71
C VAL A 132 -8.45 16.41 -12.68
N ASN A 133 -9.52 17.06 -12.26
CA ASN A 133 -10.69 17.34 -13.08
C ASN A 133 -10.90 18.84 -13.18
N ALA A 134 -10.88 19.37 -14.39
CA ALA A 134 -11.18 20.77 -14.67
C ALA A 134 -11.97 20.86 -15.97
N ALA A 135 -13.22 21.34 -15.87
CA ALA A 135 -14.04 21.60 -17.06
C ALA A 135 -13.38 22.63 -18.00
N TYR A 136 -12.64 23.58 -17.42
CA TYR A 136 -11.75 24.47 -18.16
C TYR A 136 -10.60 23.65 -18.76
N HIS A 137 -10.45 23.69 -20.10
CA HIS A 137 -9.59 22.80 -20.90
C HIS A 137 -10.00 21.31 -20.95
N LYS A 138 -11.19 20.93 -20.43
CA LYS A 138 -11.74 19.56 -20.48
C LYS A 138 -10.78 18.49 -19.95
N VAL A 139 -10.09 18.78 -18.86
CA VAL A 139 -9.13 17.85 -18.25
C VAL A 139 -9.86 16.91 -17.30
N ASN A 140 -9.64 15.61 -17.46
CA ASN A 140 -10.07 14.58 -16.53
C ASN A 140 -9.04 13.44 -16.56
N SER A 141 -7.93 13.67 -15.86
CA SER A 141 -6.70 12.94 -16.11
C SER A 141 -6.07 12.48 -14.80
N THR A 142 -5.39 11.34 -14.87
CA THR A 142 -4.66 10.74 -13.75
C THR A 142 -3.17 10.93 -13.94
N PHE A 143 -2.42 11.11 -12.86
CA PHE A 143 -0.99 11.36 -12.88
C PHE A 143 -0.30 10.57 -11.79
N ILE A 144 0.84 9.96 -12.11
CA ILE A 144 1.60 9.11 -11.19
C ILE A 144 2.99 9.71 -10.98
N LEU A 145 3.34 9.96 -9.72
CA LEU A 145 4.57 10.67 -9.37
C LEU A 145 5.85 9.90 -9.75
N ALA A 146 5.76 8.56 -9.81
CA ALA A 146 6.88 7.71 -10.21
C ALA A 146 7.37 7.96 -11.64
N ASP A 147 6.55 8.55 -12.51
CA ASP A 147 6.95 8.90 -13.88
C ASP A 147 7.98 10.04 -13.94
N ALA A 148 8.17 10.79 -12.85
CA ALA A 148 9.22 11.79 -12.75
C ALA A 148 10.47 11.31 -12.02
N THR A 149 10.39 10.21 -11.26
CA THR A 149 11.50 9.76 -10.40
C THR A 149 12.27 8.57 -10.94
N SER A 150 11.74 7.88 -11.96
CA SER A 150 12.43 6.78 -12.65
C SER A 150 12.50 7.05 -14.15
N SER A 151 13.72 6.94 -14.70
CA SER A 151 13.97 7.03 -16.14
C SER A 151 13.60 5.76 -16.91
N GLU A 152 13.28 4.68 -16.20
CA GLU A 152 12.86 3.43 -16.82
C GLU A 152 11.44 3.54 -17.38
N SER A 153 11.18 2.84 -18.49
CA SER A 153 9.83 2.64 -18.98
C SER A 153 9.07 1.67 -18.05
N TRP A 154 7.74 1.84 -17.96
CA TRP A 154 6.90 0.83 -17.30
C TRP A 154 7.09 -0.53 -17.96
N GLN A 155 7.33 -1.56 -17.14
CA GLN A 155 7.44 -2.94 -17.57
C GLN A 155 6.16 -3.70 -17.21
N THR A 156 5.66 -4.53 -18.12
CA THR A 156 4.52 -5.41 -17.85
C THR A 156 4.92 -6.49 -16.84
N GLY A 157 4.06 -6.76 -15.87
CA GLY A 157 4.31 -7.74 -14.84
C GLY A 157 4.55 -7.12 -13.46
N ALA A 158 5.00 -7.97 -12.54
CA ALA A 158 5.57 -7.57 -11.26
C ALA A 158 6.97 -8.21 -11.11
N PRO A 159 7.94 -7.54 -10.48
CA PRO A 159 9.24 -8.15 -10.17
C PRO A 159 9.07 -9.41 -9.31
N GLN A 160 9.87 -10.44 -9.59
CA GLN A 160 9.83 -11.70 -8.82
C GLN A 160 10.10 -11.51 -7.32
N ALA A 161 10.90 -10.51 -6.96
CA ALA A 161 11.20 -10.19 -5.56
C ALA A 161 10.00 -9.69 -4.74
N VAL A 162 8.98 -9.11 -5.40
CA VAL A 162 7.79 -8.55 -4.73
C VAL A 162 6.54 -9.42 -4.92
N GLN A 163 6.61 -10.43 -5.80
CA GLN A 163 5.51 -11.36 -6.00
C GLN A 163 5.30 -12.27 -4.76
N GLY A 164 4.03 -12.51 -4.48
CA GLY A 164 3.56 -13.28 -3.33
C GLY A 164 2.52 -12.53 -2.52
N THR A 165 2.14 -13.14 -1.41
CA THR A 165 1.24 -12.52 -0.45
C THR A 165 2.02 -12.07 0.77
N TRP A 166 1.73 -10.85 1.19
CA TRP A 166 2.37 -10.13 2.27
C TRP A 166 1.31 -9.77 3.29
N ALA A 167 1.66 -9.89 4.57
CA ALA A 167 0.78 -9.53 5.68
C ALA A 167 1.53 -8.66 6.68
N THR A 168 0.83 -7.74 7.33
CA THR A 168 1.34 -7.13 8.57
C THR A 168 1.22 -8.12 9.73
N ASP A 169 1.93 -7.83 10.82
CA ASP A 169 1.57 -8.35 12.13
C ASP A 169 0.21 -7.81 12.58
N PHE A 170 -0.31 -8.34 13.69
CA PHE A 170 -1.50 -7.82 14.33
C PHE A 170 -1.31 -6.37 14.74
N ALA A 171 -2.25 -5.52 14.34
CA ALA A 171 -2.35 -4.13 14.75
C ALA A 171 -3.67 -3.92 15.52
N ASN A 172 -3.74 -2.86 16.33
CA ASN A 172 -4.98 -2.49 16.98
C ASN A 172 -6.01 -2.00 15.97
N ASN A 173 -7.24 -2.49 16.07
CA ASN A 173 -8.37 -1.98 15.31
C ASN A 173 -8.77 -0.60 15.85
N SER A 174 -8.96 0.37 14.96
CA SER A 174 -9.48 1.69 15.28
C SER A 174 -10.87 1.94 14.69
N GLY A 175 -11.51 0.92 14.11
CA GLY A 175 -12.86 0.96 13.55
C GLY A 175 -13.96 0.97 14.61
N SER A 176 -15.21 1.07 14.16
CA SER A 176 -16.40 1.08 15.02
C SER A 176 -16.53 -0.16 15.89
N ASP A 177 -16.05 -1.30 15.40
CA ASP A 177 -16.15 -2.59 16.09
C ASP A 177 -14.91 -2.95 16.92
N ALA A 178 -13.98 -2.03 17.12
CA ALA A 178 -12.72 -2.26 17.85
C ALA A 178 -12.89 -2.85 19.26
N GLN A 179 -14.02 -2.61 19.93
CA GLN A 179 -14.29 -3.24 21.23
C GLN A 179 -14.52 -4.76 21.13
N LYS A 180 -15.10 -5.24 20.03
CA LYS A 180 -15.38 -6.66 19.78
C LYS A 180 -14.24 -7.32 19.01
N LEU A 181 -13.69 -6.59 18.04
CA LEU A 181 -12.66 -7.04 17.13
C LEU A 181 -11.42 -6.15 17.28
N PRO A 182 -10.66 -6.29 18.38
CA PRO A 182 -9.58 -5.36 18.74
C PRO A 182 -8.35 -5.46 17.84
N TYR A 183 -8.22 -6.50 17.02
CA TYR A 183 -7.03 -6.71 16.21
C TYR A 183 -7.34 -6.78 14.72
N THR A 184 -6.41 -6.30 13.89
CA THR A 184 -6.47 -6.41 12.44
C THR A 184 -5.15 -6.88 11.84
N LYS A 185 -5.21 -7.47 10.65
CA LYS A 185 -4.05 -7.71 9.79
C LYS A 185 -4.35 -7.20 8.38
N GLN A 186 -3.43 -6.44 7.81
CA GLN A 186 -3.51 -6.01 6.42
C GLN A 186 -2.79 -7.03 5.54
N PHE A 187 -3.44 -7.43 4.45
CA PHE A 187 -2.88 -8.30 3.44
C PHE A 187 -2.73 -7.56 2.11
N LEU A 188 -1.69 -7.93 1.36
CA LEU A 188 -1.41 -7.52 -0.01
C LEU A 188 -0.92 -8.73 -0.79
N ASN A 189 -1.61 -9.08 -1.86
CA ASN A 189 -1.20 -10.10 -2.80
C ASN A 189 -0.78 -9.47 -4.13
N ILE A 190 0.37 -9.87 -4.64
CA ILE A 190 0.94 -9.40 -5.90
C ILE A 190 1.30 -10.63 -6.74
N THR A 191 0.71 -10.73 -7.92
CA THR A 191 1.13 -11.67 -8.96
C THR A 191 1.68 -10.89 -10.15
N SER A 192 2.17 -11.60 -11.17
CA SER A 192 2.55 -11.00 -12.44
C SER A 192 1.40 -10.27 -13.16
N SER A 193 0.13 -10.55 -12.84
CA SER A 193 -1.00 -10.04 -13.61
C SER A 193 -2.10 -9.35 -12.79
N ALA A 194 -2.07 -9.49 -11.46
CA ALA A 194 -3.06 -8.90 -10.58
C ALA A 194 -2.46 -8.45 -9.24
N THR A 195 -3.09 -7.46 -8.61
CA THR A 195 -2.91 -7.20 -7.18
C THR A 195 -4.24 -7.24 -6.43
N SER A 196 -4.21 -7.62 -5.17
CA SER A 196 -5.35 -7.50 -4.28
C SER A 196 -4.92 -7.15 -2.86
N SER A 197 -5.76 -6.42 -2.14
CA SER A 197 -5.53 -6.10 -0.74
C SER A 197 -6.82 -6.18 0.06
N PHE A 198 -6.69 -6.56 1.32
CA PHE A 198 -7.81 -6.72 2.24
C PHE A 198 -7.35 -6.64 3.68
N ILE A 199 -8.28 -6.30 4.57
CA ILE A 199 -8.06 -6.24 6.01
C ILE A 199 -8.86 -7.37 6.65
N ASN A 200 -8.21 -8.15 7.50
CA ASN A 200 -8.88 -9.11 8.37
C ASN A 200 -9.05 -8.51 9.76
N GLU A 201 -10.21 -8.73 10.38
CA GLU A 201 -10.52 -8.32 11.75
C GLU A 201 -10.69 -9.54 12.65
N TYR A 202 -10.12 -9.43 13.85
CA TYR A 202 -9.95 -10.54 14.76
C TYR A 202 -10.43 -10.17 16.16
N ASP A 203 -10.96 -11.17 16.88
CA ASP A 203 -11.27 -11.05 18.30
C ASP A 203 -10.00 -11.02 19.16
N SER A 204 -10.18 -10.87 20.48
CA SER A 204 -9.09 -10.88 21.46
C SER A 204 -8.24 -12.17 21.49
N ASN A 205 -8.75 -13.28 20.92
CA ASN A 205 -8.07 -14.56 20.81
C ASN A 205 -7.44 -14.78 19.42
N HIS A 206 -7.40 -13.74 18.57
CA HIS A 206 -6.91 -13.80 17.19
C HIS A 206 -7.69 -14.78 16.30
N ARG A 207 -9.00 -14.95 16.54
CA ARG A 207 -9.90 -15.68 15.65
C ARG A 207 -10.45 -14.74 14.61
N LEU A 208 -10.53 -15.20 13.36
CA LEU A 208 -10.96 -14.38 12.23
C LEU A 208 -12.48 -14.23 12.20
N TYR A 209 -12.98 -12.99 12.24
CA TYR A 209 -14.41 -12.68 12.23
C TYR A 209 -14.88 -12.01 10.96
N ASN A 210 -14.09 -11.08 10.43
CA ASN A 210 -14.47 -10.28 9.28
C ASN A 210 -13.28 -10.06 8.34
N SER A 211 -13.58 -9.84 7.07
CA SER A 211 -12.60 -9.49 6.05
C SER A 211 -13.18 -8.45 5.11
N GLU A 212 -12.50 -7.32 5.00
CA GLU A 212 -12.86 -6.24 4.10
C GLU A 212 -11.90 -6.21 2.93
N THR A 213 -12.38 -6.56 1.74
CA THR A 213 -11.55 -6.45 0.53
C THR A 213 -11.46 -4.99 0.13
N SER A 214 -10.25 -4.44 0.17
CA SER A 214 -9.98 -3.05 -0.15
C SER A 214 -9.84 -2.85 -1.65
N ASN A 215 -9.10 -3.73 -2.34
CA ASN A 215 -8.87 -3.60 -3.78
C ASN A 215 -8.69 -4.96 -4.47
N LYS A 216 -9.15 -5.06 -5.72
CA LYS A 216 -8.80 -6.13 -6.66
C LYS A 216 -8.54 -5.50 -8.03
N THR A 217 -7.37 -5.75 -8.58
CA THR A 217 -6.88 -5.08 -9.78
C THR A 217 -6.21 -6.04 -10.75
N SER A 218 -6.05 -5.62 -11.99
CA SER A 218 -5.34 -6.35 -13.04
C SER A 218 -4.36 -5.42 -13.78
N GLN A 219 -3.76 -5.91 -14.87
CA GLN A 219 -2.84 -5.15 -15.73
C GLN A 219 -1.65 -4.58 -14.95
N VAL A 220 -0.99 -5.45 -14.20
CA VAL A 220 0.14 -5.05 -13.35
C VAL A 220 1.31 -4.61 -14.23
N THR A 221 1.85 -3.45 -13.90
CA THR A 221 3.08 -2.88 -14.46
C THR A 221 3.96 -2.36 -13.34
N TYR A 222 5.25 -2.23 -13.60
CA TYR A 222 6.18 -1.70 -12.61
C TYR A 222 7.29 -0.83 -13.20
N LYS A 223 7.93 -0.06 -12.33
CA LYS A 223 9.21 0.61 -12.57
C LYS A 223 10.16 0.31 -11.42
N SER A 224 11.45 0.13 -11.70
CA SER A 224 12.47 0.16 -10.67
C SER A 224 12.73 1.60 -10.22
N THR A 225 12.92 1.80 -8.93
CA THR A 225 13.31 3.08 -8.32
C THR A 225 14.70 3.03 -7.70
N GLY A 226 15.45 1.95 -7.93
CA GLY A 226 16.77 1.72 -7.37
C GLY A 226 17.01 0.25 -7.07
N GLN A 227 18.10 -0.04 -6.38
CA GLN A 227 18.33 -1.38 -5.84
C GLN A 227 17.25 -1.68 -4.80
N ASP A 228 16.48 -2.74 -5.03
CA ASP A 228 15.39 -3.23 -4.16
C ASP A 228 14.14 -2.34 -4.04
N GLY A 229 14.07 -1.24 -4.81
CA GLY A 229 12.92 -0.32 -4.81
C GLY A 229 12.08 -0.45 -6.08
N TYR A 230 10.75 -0.54 -5.92
CA TYR A 230 9.81 -0.68 -7.01
C TYR A 230 8.59 0.21 -6.83
N VAL A 231 8.05 0.72 -7.93
CA VAL A 231 6.68 1.23 -7.98
C VAL A 231 5.85 0.26 -8.81
N ILE A 232 4.78 -0.26 -8.22
CA ILE A 232 3.82 -1.13 -8.89
C ILE A 232 2.56 -0.33 -9.17
N LYS A 233 2.03 -0.48 -10.37
CA LYS A 233 0.76 0.07 -10.81
C LYS A 233 -0.13 -1.03 -11.36
N SER A 234 -1.41 -0.95 -11.06
CA SER A 234 -2.45 -1.86 -11.55
C SER A 234 -3.76 -1.11 -11.65
N TYR A 235 -4.78 -1.69 -12.27
CA TYR A 235 -6.05 -0.99 -12.51
C TYR A 235 -7.24 -1.77 -11.95
N GLN A 236 -8.16 -1.03 -11.35
CA GLN A 236 -9.49 -1.52 -11.01
C GLN A 236 -10.34 -1.70 -12.28
N ALA A 237 -11.51 -2.34 -12.13
CA ALA A 237 -12.42 -2.57 -13.26
C ALA A 237 -12.90 -1.26 -13.92
N ASP A 238 -13.04 -0.19 -13.13
CA ASP A 238 -13.40 1.16 -13.57
C ASP A 238 -12.21 1.95 -14.16
N GLN A 239 -11.06 1.30 -14.35
CA GLN A 239 -9.81 1.88 -14.84
C GLN A 239 -9.15 2.88 -13.87
N THR A 240 -9.60 2.98 -12.62
CA THR A 240 -8.89 3.74 -11.59
C THR A 240 -7.58 3.03 -11.24
N PRO A 241 -6.41 3.68 -11.36
CA PRO A 241 -5.15 3.04 -11.01
C PRO A 241 -5.02 2.88 -9.50
N VAL A 242 -4.35 1.81 -9.11
CA VAL A 242 -3.85 1.56 -7.76
C VAL A 242 -2.35 1.46 -7.84
N VAL A 243 -1.68 2.28 -7.02
CA VAL A 243 -0.22 2.43 -7.02
C VAL A 243 0.33 2.04 -5.66
N TYR A 244 1.43 1.29 -5.67
CA TYR A 244 2.22 0.97 -4.49
C TYR A 244 3.69 1.32 -4.73
N THR A 245 4.37 1.81 -3.70
CA THR A 245 5.83 1.86 -3.66
C THR A 245 6.28 0.80 -2.68
N ILE A 246 7.14 -0.09 -3.15
CA ILE A 246 7.61 -1.26 -2.42
C ILE A 246 9.12 -1.20 -2.34
N ASN A 247 9.65 -1.29 -1.13
CA ASN A 247 11.07 -1.53 -0.91
C ASN A 247 11.25 -2.94 -0.35
N VAL A 248 12.04 -3.76 -1.03
CA VAL A 248 12.39 -5.11 -0.57
C VAL A 248 13.44 -4.98 0.52
N VAL A 249 13.12 -5.49 1.72
CA VAL A 249 14.03 -5.46 2.88
C VAL A 249 14.80 -6.77 2.97
N SER A 250 14.12 -7.89 2.69
CA SER A 250 14.69 -9.23 2.58
C SER A 250 13.73 -10.12 1.78
N ASP A 251 14.12 -11.37 1.50
CA ASP A 251 13.28 -12.37 0.81
C ASP A 251 11.88 -12.55 1.44
N ASN A 252 11.77 -12.27 2.74
CA ASN A 252 10.54 -12.45 3.52
C ASN A 252 9.98 -11.15 4.12
N GLN A 253 10.50 -9.98 3.75
CA GLN A 253 10.01 -8.70 4.26
C GLN A 253 10.06 -7.58 3.21
N ILE A 254 8.97 -6.83 3.11
CA ILE A 254 8.86 -5.63 2.29
C ILE A 254 8.29 -4.46 3.10
N ASN A 255 8.64 -3.25 2.69
CA ASN A 255 7.98 -2.02 3.12
C ASN A 255 7.09 -1.50 2.00
N VAL A 256 5.81 -1.29 2.27
CA VAL A 256 4.80 -0.87 1.28
C VAL A 256 4.20 0.46 1.66
N SER A 257 4.20 1.41 0.71
CA SER A 257 3.41 2.64 0.77
C SER A 257 2.35 2.59 -0.34
N GLY A 258 1.13 3.07 -0.09
CA GLY A 258 0.01 3.01 -1.04
C GLY A 258 -1.23 2.30 -0.50
N LEU A 259 -1.04 1.41 0.49
CA LEU A 259 -2.14 0.74 1.19
C LEU A 259 -2.82 1.63 2.23
N THR A 260 -2.02 2.41 2.96
CA THR A 260 -2.48 3.34 3.99
C THR A 260 -1.81 4.69 3.78
N SER A 261 -2.06 5.66 4.67
CA SER A 261 -1.32 6.93 4.68
C SER A 261 0.13 6.78 5.13
N GLY A 262 0.47 5.68 5.80
CA GLY A 262 1.83 5.36 6.23
C GLY A 262 2.44 4.21 5.45
N THR A 263 3.74 4.03 5.64
CA THR A 263 4.45 2.84 5.19
C THR A 263 4.16 1.67 6.14
N LEU A 264 3.82 0.52 5.58
CA LEU A 264 3.63 -0.72 6.31
C LEU A 264 4.83 -1.65 6.09
N SER A 265 5.37 -2.20 7.17
CA SER A 265 6.25 -3.37 7.08
C SER A 265 5.38 -4.62 6.98
N MET A 266 5.61 -5.43 5.96
CA MET A 266 4.86 -6.65 5.72
C MET A 266 5.83 -7.82 5.56
N THR A 267 5.50 -8.94 6.19
CA THR A 267 6.22 -10.19 6.03
C THR A 267 5.52 -11.08 5.03
N LYS A 268 6.29 -11.90 4.29
CA LYS A 268 5.70 -12.88 3.39
C LYS A 268 4.84 -13.81 4.23
N SER A 269 3.57 -13.97 3.86
CA SER A 269 2.60 -14.70 4.66
C SER A 269 2.79 -16.22 4.50
N ALA A 270 3.94 -16.73 4.95
CA ALA A 270 4.05 -18.08 5.48
C ALA A 270 3.80 -17.93 6.97
N THR A 271 2.59 -18.26 7.44
CA THR A 271 2.39 -18.32 8.89
C THR A 271 3.31 -19.42 9.44
N SER A 272 4.19 -18.99 10.34
CA SER A 272 5.23 -19.67 11.11
C SER A 272 5.22 -21.21 11.10
N ALA A 273 6.43 -21.78 11.07
CA ALA A 273 6.67 -23.19 11.34
C ALA A 273 5.87 -23.67 12.56
N THR A 274 5.25 -24.84 12.40
CA THR A 274 4.68 -25.63 13.48
C THR A 274 5.65 -25.66 14.65
N THR A 275 5.22 -25.20 15.82
CA THR A 275 5.81 -25.69 17.06
C THR A 275 5.59 -27.20 17.03
N ALA A 276 6.67 -27.96 16.87
CA ALA A 276 6.64 -29.41 16.91
C ALA A 276 6.11 -29.86 18.28
N GLY A 277 4.80 -30.12 18.35
CA GLY A 277 4.20 -30.87 19.43
C GLY A 277 4.59 -32.34 19.24
N SER A 278 5.64 -32.75 19.93
CA SER A 278 6.06 -34.11 20.26
C SER A 278 5.57 -35.23 19.31
N GLU A 279 6.51 -35.77 18.53
CA GLU A 279 6.39 -37.10 17.94
C GLU A 279 6.05 -38.11 19.05
N SER A 280 4.82 -38.62 19.04
CA SER A 280 4.52 -39.88 19.69
C SER A 280 4.45 -40.93 18.58
N SER A 281 5.57 -41.63 18.40
CA SER A 281 5.66 -42.86 17.64
C SER A 281 4.59 -43.86 18.12
N THR A 282 3.61 -44.18 17.28
CA THR A 282 2.71 -45.31 17.52
C THR A 282 3.12 -46.46 16.60
N THR A 283 3.91 -47.36 17.17
CA THR A 283 4.02 -48.74 16.70
C THR A 283 2.66 -49.40 16.78
N SER A 284 2.29 -50.09 15.69
CA SER A 284 1.10 -50.91 15.54
C SER A 284 0.86 -51.82 16.75
N GLN A 285 -0.31 -51.69 17.40
CA GLN A 285 -0.94 -52.84 18.03
C GLN A 285 -2.45 -52.68 18.10
N SER A 286 -3.11 -53.70 17.56
CA SER A 286 -4.56 -53.92 17.52
C SER A 286 -5.14 -54.07 18.94
N GLY A 287 -6.32 -53.51 19.19
CA GLY A 287 -7.13 -53.88 20.35
C GLY A 287 -8.02 -52.79 20.95
N SER A 288 -9.32 -52.91 20.71
CA SER A 288 -10.45 -52.63 21.63
C SER A 288 -10.57 -51.26 22.31
N THR A 289 -11.55 -50.50 21.80
CA THR A 289 -12.44 -49.55 22.49
C THR A 289 -12.26 -49.33 24.00
N THR A 290 -11.77 -48.16 24.40
CA THR A 290 -12.30 -47.43 25.57
C THR A 290 -11.99 -45.93 25.44
N SER A 291 -13.04 -45.12 25.42
CA SER A 291 -12.99 -43.67 25.27
C SER A 291 -12.34 -43.01 26.50
N SER A 292 -11.24 -42.31 26.29
CA SER A 292 -10.74 -41.27 27.21
C SER A 292 -10.57 -39.97 26.41
N SER A 293 -11.64 -39.19 26.38
CA SER A 293 -11.67 -37.84 25.83
C SER A 293 -10.79 -36.92 26.68
N THR A 294 -9.59 -36.60 26.19
CA THR A 294 -8.91 -35.38 26.62
C THR A 294 -9.63 -34.24 25.91
N SER A 295 -10.60 -33.64 26.61
CA SER A 295 -11.37 -32.50 26.15
C SER A 295 -10.42 -31.32 25.93
N GLN A 296 -9.94 -31.13 24.70
CA GLN A 296 -9.64 -29.80 24.20
C GLN A 296 -10.97 -29.04 24.25
N SER A 297 -11.06 -28.00 25.07
CA SER A 297 -12.24 -27.17 25.20
C SER A 297 -12.70 -26.71 23.81
N ALA A 298 -13.73 -27.36 23.29
CA ALA A 298 -14.52 -26.85 22.19
C ALA A 298 -15.25 -25.62 22.70
N SER A 299 -14.66 -24.45 22.54
CA SER A 299 -15.45 -23.22 22.56
C SER A 299 -16.44 -23.31 21.41
N ASN A 300 -17.72 -23.10 21.69
CA ASN A 300 -18.81 -22.94 20.71
C ASN A 300 -18.65 -21.69 19.82
N ASP A 301 -17.42 -21.29 19.50
CA ASP A 301 -17.14 -20.18 18.61
C ASP A 301 -16.87 -20.72 17.21
N ASN A 302 -17.74 -20.36 16.27
CA ASN A 302 -17.67 -20.72 14.85
C ASN A 302 -16.50 -20.04 14.10
N HIS A 303 -15.52 -19.48 14.84
CA HIS A 303 -14.41 -18.69 14.32
C HIS A 303 -13.08 -19.34 14.66
N LEU A 304 -12.20 -19.43 13.67
CA LEU A 304 -10.91 -20.09 13.78
C LEU A 304 -9.78 -19.07 13.73
N THR A 305 -8.68 -19.35 14.42
CA THR A 305 -7.40 -18.65 14.24
C THR A 305 -6.76 -19.04 12.91
N ASP A 306 -5.91 -18.18 12.35
CA ASP A 306 -5.14 -18.48 11.13
C ASP A 306 -4.42 -19.85 11.24
N ALA A 307 -3.83 -20.16 12.40
CA ALA A 307 -3.11 -21.42 12.64
C ALA A 307 -4.02 -22.66 12.63
N GLN A 308 -5.21 -22.57 13.23
CA GLN A 308 -6.19 -23.67 13.21
C GLN A 308 -6.64 -23.96 11.77
N VAL A 309 -6.90 -22.91 10.98
CA VAL A 309 -7.28 -23.03 9.58
C VAL A 309 -6.20 -23.71 8.75
N VAL A 310 -4.95 -23.27 8.89
CA VAL A 310 -3.80 -23.84 8.17
C VAL A 310 -3.61 -25.31 8.51
N ASN A 311 -3.63 -25.65 9.80
CA ASN A 311 -3.48 -27.04 10.26
C ASN A 311 -4.57 -27.96 9.71
N TRP A 312 -5.80 -27.44 9.57
CA TRP A 312 -6.91 -28.20 9.03
C TRP A 312 -6.76 -28.47 7.52
N ILE A 313 -6.29 -27.48 6.77
CA ILE A 313 -6.17 -27.54 5.31
C ILE A 313 -4.91 -28.28 4.85
N TRP A 314 -3.82 -28.20 5.63
CA TRP A 314 -2.50 -28.67 5.20
C TRP A 314 -2.45 -30.12 4.69
N PRO A 315 -3.09 -31.12 5.32
CA PRO A 315 -3.06 -32.50 4.82
C PRO A 315 -3.56 -32.62 3.37
N TYR A 316 -4.62 -31.89 3.02
CA TYR A 316 -5.22 -31.90 1.67
C TYR A 316 -4.33 -31.20 0.64
N VAL A 317 -3.62 -30.15 1.04
CA VAL A 317 -2.64 -29.46 0.19
C VAL A 317 -1.43 -30.37 -0.04
N LYS A 318 -0.86 -30.93 1.03
CA LYS A 318 0.31 -31.83 0.96
C LYS A 318 0.07 -33.03 0.04
N ALA A 319 -1.14 -33.59 0.05
CA ALA A 319 -1.52 -34.72 -0.80
C ALA A 319 -1.39 -34.42 -2.32
N LYS A 320 -1.43 -33.16 -2.74
CA LYS A 320 -1.22 -32.75 -4.14
C LYS A 320 0.24 -32.85 -4.59
N TYR A 321 1.18 -33.00 -3.66
CA TYR A 321 2.63 -33.00 -3.90
C TYR A 321 3.29 -34.32 -3.47
N PRO A 322 2.85 -35.49 -3.97
CA PRO A 322 3.35 -36.79 -3.48
C PRO A 322 4.85 -37.00 -3.74
N ASN A 323 5.42 -36.28 -4.70
CA ASN A 323 6.83 -36.43 -5.13
C ASN A 323 7.71 -35.23 -4.74
N MET A 324 7.20 -34.30 -3.92
CA MET A 324 7.97 -33.15 -3.45
C MET A 324 7.98 -33.11 -1.93
N ASN A 325 9.14 -32.83 -1.35
CA ASN A 325 9.26 -32.58 0.09
C ASN A 325 8.86 -31.13 0.39
N VAL A 326 7.56 -30.86 0.37
CA VAL A 326 6.99 -29.56 0.70
C VAL A 326 6.58 -29.48 2.16
N ALA A 327 6.80 -28.33 2.78
CA ALA A 327 6.30 -27.95 4.09
C ALA A 327 5.15 -26.95 3.96
N SER A 328 4.32 -26.81 5.00
CA SER A 328 3.22 -25.81 4.99
C SER A 328 3.76 -24.38 4.82
N THR A 329 4.97 -24.11 5.28
CA THR A 329 5.69 -22.84 5.13
C THR A 329 6.14 -22.54 3.69
N ASP A 330 6.10 -23.52 2.79
CA ASP A 330 6.34 -23.32 1.36
C ASP A 330 5.10 -22.78 0.63
N PHE A 331 4.00 -22.58 1.35
CA PHE A 331 2.74 -22.04 0.83
C PHE A 331 2.33 -20.78 1.57
N THR A 332 1.48 -20.01 0.91
CA THR A 332 0.75 -18.91 1.52
C THR A 332 -0.74 -19.26 1.60
N TYR A 333 -1.34 -19.01 2.76
CA TYR A 333 -2.76 -19.16 3.01
C TYR A 333 -3.40 -17.78 3.13
N MET A 334 -4.49 -17.56 2.41
CA MET A 334 -5.21 -16.28 2.37
C MET A 334 -6.61 -16.47 2.96
N PRO A 335 -6.74 -16.50 4.30
CA PRO A 335 -8.04 -16.60 4.95
C PRO A 335 -8.82 -15.29 4.77
N GLN A 336 -10.07 -15.41 4.32
CA GLN A 336 -10.98 -14.31 4.07
C GLN A 336 -12.40 -14.68 4.41
N MET A 337 -13.07 -13.87 5.22
CA MET A 337 -14.51 -13.99 5.45
C MET A 337 -15.27 -13.40 4.27
N ARG A 338 -16.25 -14.15 3.74
CA ARG A 338 -17.19 -13.70 2.70
C ARG A 338 -18.55 -14.30 2.99
N ASN A 339 -19.59 -13.48 3.05
CA ASN A 339 -20.97 -13.92 3.28
C ASN A 339 -21.12 -14.82 4.52
N GLY A 340 -20.38 -14.53 5.61
CA GLY A 340 -20.40 -15.31 6.84
C GLY A 340 -19.67 -16.66 6.77
N GLN A 341 -18.96 -16.96 5.69
CA GLN A 341 -18.15 -18.15 5.51
C GLN A 341 -16.67 -17.79 5.42
N LEU A 342 -15.80 -18.65 5.94
CA LEU A 342 -14.36 -18.50 5.76
C LEU A 342 -13.96 -19.12 4.41
N TYR A 343 -13.28 -18.36 3.57
CA TYR A 343 -12.63 -18.83 2.34
C TYR A 343 -11.12 -18.78 2.51
N VAL A 344 -10.41 -19.74 1.94
CA VAL A 344 -8.96 -19.79 1.99
C VAL A 344 -8.42 -20.13 0.61
N SER A 345 -7.72 -19.20 -0.01
CA SER A 345 -6.89 -19.50 -1.17
C SER A 345 -5.51 -19.95 -0.70
N VAL A 346 -4.99 -21.03 -1.29
CA VAL A 346 -3.66 -21.56 -1.02
C VAL A 346 -2.79 -21.33 -2.25
N LEU A 347 -1.71 -20.59 -2.07
CA LEU A 347 -0.77 -20.20 -3.12
C LEU A 347 0.60 -20.81 -2.84
N GLU A 348 1.25 -21.38 -3.86
CA GLU A 348 2.65 -21.77 -3.78
C GLU A 348 3.54 -20.55 -3.57
N ASN A 349 4.53 -20.66 -2.68
CA ASN A 349 5.64 -19.72 -2.67
C ASN A 349 6.71 -20.24 -3.64
N HIS A 350 6.66 -19.83 -4.91
CA HIS A 350 7.64 -20.27 -5.91
C HIS A 350 9.10 -19.90 -5.55
N ASN A 351 9.31 -18.99 -4.59
CA ASN A 351 10.64 -18.69 -4.07
C ASN A 351 11.15 -19.68 -3.03
N ALA A 352 10.30 -20.55 -2.48
CA ALA A 352 10.71 -21.56 -1.52
C ALA A 352 11.64 -22.59 -2.17
N ALA A 353 12.56 -23.14 -1.37
CA ALA A 353 13.59 -24.04 -1.85
C ALA A 353 13.03 -25.27 -2.58
N ALA A 354 11.88 -25.80 -2.12
CA ALA A 354 11.21 -26.93 -2.73
C ALA A 354 10.76 -26.63 -4.18
N PHE A 355 10.16 -25.46 -4.41
CA PHE A 355 9.66 -25.07 -5.74
C PHE A 355 10.76 -24.63 -6.70
N LYS A 356 11.77 -23.92 -6.20
CA LYS A 356 12.98 -23.60 -6.98
C LYS A 356 13.68 -24.87 -7.48
N LYS A 357 13.83 -25.88 -6.61
CA LYS A 357 14.46 -27.16 -6.98
C LYS A 357 13.69 -27.92 -8.04
N SER A 358 12.36 -27.83 -8.03
CA SER A 358 11.49 -28.48 -9.02
C SER A 358 11.37 -27.71 -10.34
N GLY A 359 11.97 -26.51 -10.45
CA GLY A 359 11.95 -25.72 -11.68
C GLY A 359 10.57 -25.16 -12.03
N VAL A 360 9.70 -24.92 -11.03
CA VAL A 360 8.37 -24.32 -11.27
C VAL A 360 8.53 -22.93 -11.87
N ASP A 361 7.81 -22.67 -12.97
CA ASP A 361 7.80 -21.37 -13.62
C ASP A 361 7.14 -20.34 -12.71
N THR A 362 7.95 -19.38 -12.29
CA THR A 362 7.58 -18.31 -11.36
C THR A 362 6.58 -17.31 -11.94
N ASN A 363 6.22 -17.43 -13.23
CA ASN A 363 5.22 -16.56 -13.88
C ASN A 363 3.85 -17.21 -13.98
N THR A 364 3.70 -18.46 -13.52
CA THR A 364 2.42 -19.18 -13.51
C THR A 364 1.56 -18.74 -12.31
N ASN A 365 0.24 -18.93 -12.42
CA ASN A 365 -0.66 -18.65 -11.30
C ASN A 365 -0.29 -19.54 -10.11
N PRO A 366 0.12 -18.99 -8.96
CA PRO A 366 0.58 -19.79 -7.83
C PRO A 366 -0.57 -20.46 -7.07
N GLN A 367 -1.83 -20.17 -7.37
CA GLN A 367 -2.96 -20.75 -6.65
C GLN A 367 -3.15 -22.23 -6.96
N VAL A 368 -3.12 -23.07 -5.93
CA VAL A 368 -3.16 -24.55 -6.07
C VAL A 368 -4.33 -25.22 -5.39
N ALA A 369 -5.00 -24.50 -4.49
CA ALA A 369 -6.24 -24.94 -3.89
C ALA A 369 -7.08 -23.75 -3.40
N SER A 370 -8.39 -24.00 -3.31
CA SER A 370 -9.33 -23.13 -2.60
C SER A 370 -10.13 -23.99 -1.64
N PHE A 371 -10.28 -23.50 -0.42
CA PHE A 371 -11.10 -24.10 0.62
C PHE A 371 -12.14 -23.11 1.10
N ARG A 372 -13.24 -23.62 1.66
CA ARG A 372 -14.15 -22.82 2.47
C ARG A 372 -14.65 -23.59 3.68
N VAL A 373 -14.89 -22.89 4.78
CA VAL A 373 -15.60 -23.40 5.94
C VAL A 373 -17.04 -22.91 5.83
N THR A 374 -17.97 -23.86 5.71
CA THR A 374 -19.40 -23.56 5.59
C THR A 374 -19.97 -23.05 6.91
N SER A 375 -21.18 -22.51 6.88
CA SER A 375 -21.91 -22.09 8.08
C SER A 375 -22.23 -23.26 9.02
N SER A 376 -22.19 -24.51 8.52
CA SER A 376 -22.35 -25.71 9.34
C SER A 376 -21.03 -26.19 9.96
N GLY A 377 -19.92 -25.50 9.70
CA GLY A 377 -18.60 -25.87 10.20
C GLY A 377 -17.88 -26.96 9.40
N ALA A 378 -18.36 -27.31 8.21
CA ALA A 378 -17.69 -28.28 7.33
C ALA A 378 -16.61 -27.61 6.49
N LEU A 379 -15.48 -28.29 6.24
CA LEU A 379 -14.48 -27.86 5.28
C LEU A 379 -14.82 -28.44 3.92
N GLU A 380 -14.94 -27.55 2.94
CA GLU A 380 -15.09 -27.90 1.55
C GLU A 380 -13.87 -27.48 0.75
N GLN A 381 -13.51 -28.30 -0.24
CA GLN A 381 -12.48 -28.00 -1.23
C GLN A 381 -13.15 -27.74 -2.58
N MET A 382 -12.66 -26.72 -3.29
CA MET A 382 -13.11 -26.42 -4.64
C MET A 382 -12.39 -27.31 -5.66
N ASP A 383 -13.14 -27.92 -6.56
CA ASP A 383 -12.60 -28.49 -7.80
C ASP A 383 -12.16 -27.34 -8.71
N ALA A 384 -10.89 -27.31 -9.10
CA ALA A 384 -10.33 -26.21 -9.90
C ALA A 384 -10.84 -26.20 -11.35
N THR A 385 -11.37 -27.31 -11.85
CA THR A 385 -11.86 -27.47 -13.22
C THR A 385 -13.34 -27.10 -13.33
N THR A 386 -14.17 -27.62 -12.42
CA THR A 386 -15.62 -27.40 -12.45
C THR A 386 -16.07 -26.20 -11.63
N GLY A 387 -15.26 -25.80 -10.62
CA GLY A 387 -15.65 -24.78 -9.65
C GLY A 387 -16.58 -25.30 -8.55
N ASP A 388 -16.91 -26.58 -8.55
CA ASP A 388 -17.79 -27.20 -7.56
C ASP A 388 -17.10 -27.37 -6.21
N TRP A 389 -17.88 -27.36 -5.15
CA TRP A 389 -17.39 -27.51 -3.78
C TRP A 389 -17.75 -28.91 -3.25
N THR A 390 -16.75 -29.60 -2.70
CA THR A 390 -16.93 -30.93 -2.10
C THR A 390 -16.48 -30.92 -0.65
N VAL A 391 -17.29 -31.51 0.24
CA VAL A 391 -16.95 -31.68 1.66
C VAL A 391 -15.76 -32.63 1.79
N VAL A 392 -14.70 -32.15 2.44
CA VAL A 392 -13.49 -32.93 2.74
C VAL A 392 -13.30 -33.19 4.23
N SER A 393 -14.01 -32.44 5.09
CA SER A 393 -14.09 -32.64 6.55
C SER A 393 -15.43 -32.13 7.08
N ASN A 394 -16.06 -32.84 8.02
CA ASN A 394 -17.36 -32.43 8.59
C ASN A 394 -17.23 -31.37 9.70
N GLY A 395 -16.09 -31.31 10.37
CA GLY A 395 -15.80 -30.36 11.44
C GLY A 395 -14.31 -30.15 11.64
N TYR A 396 -13.94 -29.08 12.37
CA TYR A 396 -12.57 -28.88 12.83
C TYR A 396 -12.29 -29.82 14.02
N GLY A 397 -11.35 -30.76 13.84
CA GLY A 397 -10.98 -31.74 14.87
C GLY A 397 -11.70 -33.10 14.81
N GLY A 398 -12.61 -33.30 13.84
CA GLY A 398 -13.33 -34.56 13.62
C GLY A 398 -14.58 -34.37 12.79
#